data_AF-A0A162F755-F1
#
_entry.id   AF-A0A162F755-F1
#
_cell.length_a   1.000
_cell.length_b   1.000
_cell.length_c   1.000
_cell.angle_alpha   90.00
_cell.angle_beta   90.00
_cell.angle_gamma   90.00
#
_symmetry.space_group_name_H-M   'P 1'
#
loop_
_entity.id
_entity.type
_entity.pdbx_description
1 polymer ?
#
loop_
_entity_poly.entity_id
_entity_poly.type
_entity_poly.pdbx_seq_one_letter_code
_entity_poly.pdbx_strand_id
1 'polypeptide(L)'
;MAESRRIMYDDEDNEIYNKLKTQKVFDKNKQNIDLFSLSVIYGKKNNIQGNFGQGNVGRIRESTINSKPLKYIMMAIAVEDTGSMEILVDENEYFPISEKYAKGGLGILQSEIISKGNDILEDMEIEMIEYYDSKKLDE
;
A
#
# COMPACT_ATOMS: atom_id res chain seq x y z
N MET A 1 14.62 22.91 -11.73
CA MET A 1 14.05 21.58 -12.01
C MET A 1 13.65 21.01 -10.66
N ALA A 2 12.35 20.86 -10.37
CA ALA A 2 11.92 20.32 -9.09
C ALA A 2 12.37 18.85 -8.99
N GLU A 3 13.11 18.49 -7.95
CA GLU A 3 13.43 17.09 -7.68
C GLU A 3 12.12 16.34 -7.44
N SER A 4 11.84 15.32 -8.24
CA SER A 4 10.66 14.46 -8.06
C SER A 4 10.76 13.73 -6.72
N ARG A 5 9.71 13.81 -5.90
CA ARG A 5 9.64 13.17 -4.59
C ARG A 5 9.86 11.67 -4.74
N ARG A 6 10.41 11.02 -3.70
CA ARG A 6 10.56 9.56 -3.68
C ARG A 6 9.86 8.97 -2.46
N ILE A 7 9.11 7.89 -2.67
CA ILE A 7 8.52 7.08 -1.59
C ILE A 7 9.64 6.44 -0.81
N MET A 8 9.58 6.60 0.52
CA MET A 8 10.59 6.15 1.48
C MET A 8 10.44 4.66 1.81
N TYR A 9 11.57 3.97 1.93
CA TYR A 9 11.70 2.58 2.37
C TYR A 9 12.94 2.40 3.22
N ASP A 10 12.88 1.51 4.21
CA ASP A 10 14.07 1.08 4.95
C ASP A 10 14.78 -0.07 4.20
N ASP A 11 16.03 -0.36 4.56
CA ASP A 11 16.78 -1.44 3.92
C ASP A 11 16.11 -2.81 4.13
N GLU A 12 15.56 -3.05 5.32
CA GLU A 12 14.78 -4.26 5.65
C GLU A 12 13.57 -4.44 4.71
N ASP A 13 12.92 -3.34 4.31
CA ASP A 13 11.77 -3.40 3.41
C ASP A 13 12.15 -3.93 2.03
N ASN A 14 13.39 -3.71 1.60
CA ASN A 14 13.83 -4.18 0.27
C ASN A 14 14.01 -5.69 0.23
N GLU A 15 14.49 -6.28 1.32
CA GLU A 15 14.57 -7.72 1.40
C GLU A 15 13.17 -8.32 1.35
N ILE A 16 12.21 -7.73 2.08
CA ILE A 16 10.81 -8.17 2.05
C ILE A 16 10.21 -7.99 0.65
N TYR A 17 10.41 -6.84 0.01
CA TYR A 17 9.95 -6.57 -1.36
C TYR A 17 10.49 -7.60 -2.36
N ASN A 18 11.78 -7.91 -2.28
CA ASN A 18 12.40 -8.88 -3.17
C ASN A 18 11.86 -10.29 -2.94
N LYS A 19 11.64 -10.69 -1.68
CA LYS A 19 11.01 -11.98 -1.34
C LYS A 19 9.54 -12.05 -1.76
N LEU A 20 8.79 -10.95 -1.68
CA LEU A 20 7.40 -10.91 -2.11
C LEU A 20 7.30 -11.04 -3.62
N LYS A 21 8.18 -10.39 -4.39
CA LYS A 21 8.19 -10.50 -5.86
C LYS A 21 8.41 -11.91 -6.38
N THR A 22 9.05 -12.80 -5.62
CA THR A 22 9.22 -14.20 -6.02
C THR A 22 7.98 -15.05 -5.74
N GLN A 23 6.95 -14.50 -5.09
CA GLN A 23 5.72 -15.22 -4.79
C GLN A 23 4.79 -15.23 -6.00
N LYS A 24 4.04 -16.32 -6.17
CA LYS A 24 3.12 -16.54 -7.30
C LYS A 24 2.17 -15.37 -7.57
N VAL A 25 1.69 -14.72 -6.51
CA VAL A 25 0.79 -13.55 -6.59
C VAL A 25 1.44 -12.32 -7.23
N PHE A 26 2.78 -12.25 -7.27
CA PHE A 26 3.56 -11.18 -7.88
C PHE A 26 4.35 -11.61 -9.13
N ASP A 27 4.24 -12.88 -9.55
CA ASP A 27 5.06 -13.56 -10.57
C ASP A 27 4.87 -13.04 -12.02
N LYS A 28 4.02 -12.02 -12.22
CA LYS A 28 3.65 -11.47 -13.53
C LYS A 28 4.12 -10.02 -13.75
N ASN A 29 5.42 -9.75 -13.61
CA ASN A 29 6.00 -8.43 -13.91
C ASN A 29 5.43 -7.27 -13.08
N LYS A 30 4.94 -7.54 -11.86
CA LYS A 30 4.43 -6.48 -10.99
C LYS A 30 5.56 -5.53 -10.61
N GLN A 31 5.34 -4.25 -10.83
CA GLN A 31 6.29 -3.19 -10.52
C GLN A 31 6.29 -2.91 -9.02
N ASN A 32 7.33 -2.22 -8.53
CA ASN A 32 7.38 -1.78 -7.13
C ASN A 32 6.14 -0.99 -6.72
N ILE A 33 5.54 -0.26 -7.68
CA ILE A 33 4.32 0.51 -7.47
C ILE A 33 3.10 -0.37 -7.18
N ASP A 34 3.01 -1.57 -7.77
CA ASP A 34 1.90 -2.48 -7.51
C ASP A 34 1.98 -3.05 -6.09
N LEU A 35 3.18 -3.45 -5.68
CA LEU A 35 3.42 -3.94 -4.32
C LEU A 35 3.24 -2.81 -3.30
N PHE A 36 3.64 -1.58 -3.62
CA PHE A 36 3.34 -0.41 -2.78
C PHE A 36 1.84 -0.19 -2.65
N SER A 37 1.10 -0.20 -3.78
CA SER A 37 -0.36 -0.03 -3.78
C SER A 37 -1.04 -1.04 -2.87
N LEU A 38 -0.65 -2.31 -3.01
CA LEU A 38 -1.22 -3.39 -2.20
C LEU A 38 -0.86 -3.23 -0.73
N SER A 39 0.38 -2.84 -0.42
CA SER A 39 0.82 -2.59 0.95
C SER A 39 0.04 -1.45 1.59
N VAL A 40 -0.24 -0.36 0.87
CA VAL A 40 -1.09 0.75 1.35
C VAL A 40 -2.48 0.23 1.72
N ILE A 41 -3.11 -0.53 0.80
CA ILE A 41 -4.46 -1.06 0.99
C ILE A 41 -4.51 -2.01 2.21
N TYR A 42 -3.57 -2.95 2.31
CA TYR A 42 -3.52 -3.88 3.43
C TYR A 42 -3.22 -3.19 4.77
N GLY A 43 -2.33 -2.19 4.76
CA GLY A 43 -2.09 -1.37 5.93
C GLY A 43 -3.35 -0.66 6.41
N LYS A 44 -4.07 -0.01 5.48
CA LYS A 44 -5.31 0.71 5.82
C LYS A 44 -6.42 -0.23 6.27
N LYS A 45 -6.66 -1.34 5.54
CA LYS A 45 -7.67 -2.36 5.88
C LYS A 45 -7.51 -2.88 7.31
N ASN A 46 -6.27 -3.12 7.74
CA ASN A 46 -5.96 -3.62 9.07
C ASN A 46 -5.72 -2.49 10.09
N ASN A 47 -5.82 -1.23 9.67
CA ASN A 47 -5.50 -0.05 10.46
C ASN A 47 -4.09 -0.09 11.09
N ILE A 48 -3.10 -0.57 10.33
CA ILE A 48 -1.71 -0.69 10.77
C ILE A 48 -0.83 0.31 10.02
N GLN A 49 -0.22 1.21 10.79
CA GLN A 49 0.80 2.14 10.32
C GLN A 49 2.18 1.68 10.79
N GLY A 50 3.19 1.80 9.93
CA GLY A 50 4.58 1.58 10.28
C GLY A 50 5.32 2.89 10.52
N ASN A 51 6.35 2.83 11.36
CA ASN A 51 7.31 3.92 11.52
C ASN A 51 8.53 3.67 10.64
N PHE A 52 9.09 4.73 10.07
CA PHE A 52 10.35 4.67 9.35
C PHE A 52 11.53 4.77 10.31
N GLY A 53 12.58 4.00 10.06
CA GLY A 53 13.83 4.12 10.79
C GLY A 53 14.62 5.40 10.42
N GLN A 54 15.73 5.65 11.12
CA GLN A 54 16.63 6.78 10.84
C GLN A 54 17.39 6.67 9.49
N GLY A 55 17.29 5.53 8.80
CA GLY A 55 18.01 5.23 7.54
C GLY A 55 17.12 5.09 6.32
N ASN A 56 15.92 5.69 6.33
CA ASN A 56 14.98 5.57 5.22
C ASN A 56 15.51 6.20 3.93
N VAL A 57 15.41 5.47 2.82
CA VAL A 57 15.86 5.89 1.49
C VAL A 57 14.65 5.99 0.56
N GLY A 58 14.57 7.08 -0.21
CA GLY A 58 13.57 7.23 -1.26
C GLY A 58 13.86 6.31 -2.45
N ARG A 59 13.03 5.28 -2.67
CA ARG A 59 13.28 4.22 -3.67
C ARG A 59 12.28 4.13 -4.82
N ILE A 60 11.05 4.61 -4.66
CA ILE A 60 10.10 4.74 -5.78
C ILE A 60 9.99 6.21 -6.14
N ARG A 61 10.23 6.56 -7.41
CA ARG A 61 10.02 7.94 -7.87
C ARG A 61 8.52 8.22 -7.92
N GLU A 62 8.08 9.36 -7.41
CA GLU A 62 6.70 9.84 -7.55
C GLU A 62 6.24 9.79 -9.01
N SER A 63 7.12 10.08 -9.96
CA SER A 63 6.83 9.98 -11.40
C SER A 63 6.50 8.56 -11.89
N THR A 64 6.69 7.53 -11.07
CA THR A 64 6.24 6.16 -11.34
C THR A 64 4.84 5.87 -10.78
N ILE A 65 4.32 6.74 -9.91
CA ILE A 65 2.90 6.81 -9.54
C ILE A 65 2.12 7.53 -10.66
N ASN A 66 2.23 7.03 -11.89
CA ASN A 66 1.37 7.51 -12.99
C ASN A 66 -0.03 6.89 -12.94
N SER A 67 -0.28 6.01 -11.97
CA SER A 67 -1.59 5.45 -11.67
C SER A 67 -2.47 6.51 -10.99
N LYS A 68 -3.32 7.19 -11.77
CA LYS A 68 -4.41 8.03 -11.23
C LYS A 68 -5.22 7.31 -10.13
N PRO A 69 -5.58 6.02 -10.27
CA PRO A 69 -6.30 5.29 -9.23
C PRO A 69 -5.58 5.28 -7.87
N LEU A 70 -4.29 4.96 -7.85
CA LEU A 70 -3.55 4.91 -6.59
C LEU A 70 -3.50 6.29 -5.92
N LYS A 71 -3.26 7.34 -6.69
CA LYS A 71 -3.21 8.71 -6.15
C LYS A 71 -4.53 9.08 -5.47
N TYR A 72 -5.67 8.73 -6.06
CA TYR A 72 -6.98 8.97 -5.43
C TYR A 72 -7.21 8.14 -4.17
N ILE A 73 -6.71 6.89 -4.13
CA ILE A 73 -6.75 6.07 -2.92
C ILE A 73 -5.93 6.74 -1.81
N MET A 74 -4.71 7.19 -2.12
CA MET A 74 -3.84 7.88 -1.15
C MET A 74 -4.50 9.15 -0.60
N MET A 75 -5.13 9.93 -1.47
CA MET A 75 -5.89 11.13 -1.09
C MET A 75 -7.08 10.79 -0.20
N ALA A 76 -7.87 9.77 -0.55
CA ALA A 76 -9.02 9.35 0.23
C ALA A 76 -8.60 8.90 1.64
N ILE A 77 -7.53 8.11 1.75
CA ILE A 77 -6.96 7.69 3.04
C ILE A 77 -6.54 8.91 3.86
N ALA A 78 -5.87 9.89 3.25
CA ALA A 78 -5.43 11.07 3.96
C ALA A 78 -6.57 11.95 4.48
N VAL A 79 -7.63 12.12 3.69
CA VAL A 79 -8.84 12.85 4.13
C VAL A 79 -9.52 12.12 5.28
N GLU A 80 -9.62 10.80 5.20
CA GLU A 80 -10.20 9.99 6.26
C GLU A 80 -9.40 10.09 7.57
N ASP A 81 -8.07 9.97 7.50
CA ASP A 81 -7.19 10.01 8.67
C ASP A 81 -7.11 11.40 9.33
N THR A 82 -7.16 12.47 8.52
CA THR A 82 -7.02 13.84 9.02
C THR A 82 -8.34 14.54 9.27
N GLY A 83 -9.43 14.03 8.69
CA GLY A 83 -10.75 14.69 8.70
C GLY A 83 -10.80 15.98 7.89
N SER A 84 -9.79 16.29 7.05
CA SER A 84 -9.69 17.55 6.33
C SER A 84 -9.38 17.36 4.85
N MET A 85 -10.10 18.09 4.00
CA MET A 85 -9.80 18.17 2.56
C MET A 85 -8.57 19.06 2.29
N GLU A 86 -8.15 19.88 3.25
CA GLU A 86 -6.99 20.78 3.10
C GLU A 86 -5.68 20.00 2.91
N ILE A 87 -5.60 18.77 3.44
CA ILE A 87 -4.45 17.88 3.29
C ILE A 87 -4.13 17.56 1.82
N LEU A 88 -5.11 17.73 0.92
CA LEU A 88 -4.97 17.45 -0.51
C LEU A 88 -4.23 18.56 -1.28
N VAL A 89 -4.03 19.73 -0.65
CA VAL A 89 -3.38 20.89 -1.28
C VAL A 89 -1.89 20.64 -1.49
N ASP A 90 -1.24 19.89 -0.60
CA ASP A 90 0.18 19.56 -0.69
C ASP A 90 0.42 18.05 -0.73
N GLU A 91 0.97 17.56 -1.83
CA GLU A 91 1.39 16.17 -1.99
C GLU A 91 2.41 15.76 -0.93
N ASN A 92 3.14 16.72 -0.38
CA ASN A 92 4.09 16.44 0.67
C ASN A 92 3.46 16.05 2.00
N GLU A 93 2.19 16.38 2.20
CA GLU A 93 1.45 16.11 3.44
C GLU A 93 0.68 14.79 3.38
N TYR A 94 0.05 14.45 2.25
CA TYR A 94 -0.74 13.21 2.16
C TYR A 94 0.06 11.97 1.75
N PHE A 95 1.17 12.11 1.02
CA PHE A 95 2.03 10.97 0.68
C PHE A 95 2.61 10.25 1.93
N PRO A 96 3.13 10.95 2.95
CA PRO A 96 3.62 10.31 4.17
C PRO A 96 2.60 9.43 4.88
N ILE A 97 1.31 9.78 4.82
CA ILE A 97 0.24 8.99 5.44
C ILE A 97 0.15 7.63 4.75
N SER A 98 0.14 7.63 3.42
CA SER A 98 0.13 6.39 2.65
C SER A 98 1.43 5.60 2.79
N GLU A 99 2.58 6.27 2.87
CA GLU A 99 3.88 5.65 3.15
C GLU A 99 3.88 4.88 4.48
N LYS A 100 3.30 5.45 5.55
CA LYS A 100 3.14 4.77 6.84
C LYS A 100 2.25 3.54 6.73
N TYR A 101 1.13 3.63 6.03
CA TYR A 101 0.27 2.46 5.80
C TYR A 101 0.96 1.40 4.94
N ALA A 102 1.69 1.80 3.90
CA ALA A 102 2.48 0.87 3.10
C ALA A 102 3.50 0.11 3.94
N LYS A 103 4.20 0.79 4.85
CA LYS A 103 5.15 0.16 5.77
C LYS A 103 4.47 -0.87 6.67
N GLY A 104 3.32 -0.50 7.26
CA GLY A 104 2.54 -1.41 8.10
C GLY A 104 2.03 -2.63 7.32
N GLY A 105 1.43 -2.39 6.16
CA GLY A 105 0.90 -3.45 5.29
C GLY A 105 1.97 -4.35 4.71
N LEU A 106 3.19 -3.88 4.48
CA LEU A 106 4.31 -4.72 4.05
C LEU A 106 4.63 -5.81 5.07
N GLY A 107 4.60 -5.48 6.37
CA GLY A 107 4.77 -6.47 7.45
C GLY A 107 3.65 -7.51 7.47
N ILE A 108 2.41 -7.11 7.18
CA ILE A 108 1.27 -8.02 7.06
C ILE A 108 1.47 -8.96 5.87
N LEU A 109 1.78 -8.41 4.70
CA LEU A 109 2.00 -9.19 3.48
C LEU A 109 3.17 -10.18 3.65
N GLN A 110 4.23 -9.80 4.35
CA GLN A 110 5.30 -10.72 4.72
C GLN A 110 4.80 -11.87 5.60
N SER A 111 3.97 -11.57 6.60
CA SER A 111 3.42 -12.59 7.48
C SER A 111 2.47 -13.54 6.73
N GLU A 112 1.55 -12.99 5.93
CA GLU A 112 0.50 -13.77 5.28
C GLU A 112 1.00 -14.54 4.05
N ILE A 113 1.76 -13.88 3.18
CA ILE A 113 2.19 -14.50 1.91
C ILE A 113 3.45 -15.32 2.10
N ILE A 114 4.48 -14.77 2.74
CA ILE A 114 5.77 -15.48 2.87
C ILE A 114 5.72 -16.51 3.99
N SER A 115 5.12 -16.16 5.15
CA SER A 115 5.21 -17.00 6.35
C SER A 115 4.08 -18.02 6.43
N LYS A 116 2.85 -17.66 6.05
CA LYS A 116 1.70 -18.58 6.05
C LYS A 116 1.43 -19.23 4.69
N GLY A 117 1.96 -18.67 3.61
CA GLY A 117 1.75 -19.18 2.25
C GLY A 117 0.34 -18.95 1.72
N ASN A 118 -0.38 -17.96 2.26
CA ASN A 118 -1.75 -17.65 1.83
C ASN A 118 -1.77 -17.11 0.39
N ASP A 119 -2.79 -17.49 -0.38
CA ASP A 119 -3.12 -16.82 -1.63
C ASP A 119 -4.06 -15.64 -1.34
N ILE A 120 -3.44 -14.48 -1.09
CA ILE A 120 -4.18 -13.26 -0.73
C ILE A 120 -5.19 -12.83 -1.81
N LEU A 121 -5.05 -13.26 -3.07
CA LEU A 121 -6.02 -12.91 -4.11
C LEU A 121 -7.31 -13.71 -3.92
N GLU A 122 -7.19 -14.97 -3.51
CA GLU A 122 -8.32 -15.82 -3.18
C GLU A 122 -9.04 -15.28 -1.94
N ASP A 123 -8.30 -14.89 -0.90
CA ASP A 123 -8.87 -14.27 0.31
C ASP A 123 -9.64 -12.98 -0.05
N MET A 124 -9.07 -12.11 -0.90
CA MET A 124 -9.74 -10.89 -1.37
C MET A 124 -10.98 -11.19 -2.22
N GLU A 125 -10.93 -12.22 -3.06
CA GLU A 125 -12.07 -12.64 -3.89
C GLU A 125 -13.23 -13.13 -3.02
N ILE A 126 -12.95 -13.94 -2.01
CA ILE A 126 -13.94 -14.42 -1.03
C ILE A 126 -14.57 -13.23 -0.29
N GLU A 127 -13.76 -12.31 0.24
CA GLU A 127 -14.27 -11.11 0.93
C GLU A 127 -15.16 -10.24 0.04
N MET A 128 -14.82 -10.10 -1.26
CA MET A 128 -15.65 -9.36 -2.21
C MET A 128 -17.00 -10.03 -2.45
N ILE A 129 -17.03 -11.36 -2.57
CA ILE A 129 -18.25 -12.14 -2.72
C ILE A 129 -19.12 -11.99 -1.46
N GLU A 130 -18.54 -12.18 -0.29
CA GLU A 130 -19.23 -12.05 1.00
C GLU A 130 -19.81 -10.65 1.19
N TYR A 131 -19.03 -9.61 0.87
CA TYR A 131 -19.52 -8.23 0.91
C TYR A 131 -20.73 -8.03 0.00
N TYR A 132 -20.66 -8.53 -1.24
CA TYR A 132 -21.75 -8.38 -2.21
C TYR A 132 -23.02 -9.15 -1.80
N ASP A 133 -22.86 -10.38 -1.30
CA ASP A 133 -23.98 -11.19 -0.83
C ASP A 133 -24.63 -10.59 0.43
N SER A 134 -23.84 -10.02 1.34
CA SER A 134 -24.37 -9.31 2.51
C SER A 134 -25.23 -8.11 2.15
N LYS A 135 -24.92 -7.43 1.03
CA LYS A 135 -25.67 -6.26 0.56
C LYS A 135 -26.93 -6.62 -0.24
N LYS A 136 -26.95 -7.77 -0.91
CA LYS A 136 -28.16 -8.29 -1.55
C LYS A 136 -29.24 -8.74 -0.58
N LEU A 137 -28.86 -9.11 0.64
CA LEU A 137 -29.82 -9.50 1.69
C LEU A 137 -30.51 -8.28 2.33
N ASP A 138 -29.99 -7.08 2.09
CA ASP A 138 -30.53 -5.80 2.59
C ASP A 138 -31.47 -5.09 1.58
N GLU A 139 -31.70 -5.67 0.38
CA GLU A 139 -32.65 -5.21 -0.66
C GLU A 139 -33.91 -6.09 -0.72
#